data_AF-A0A257JFA0-F1
#
_entry.id   AF-A0A257JFA0-F1
#
_cell.length_a   1.000
_cell.length_b   1.000
_cell.length_c   1.000
_cell.angle_alpha   90.00
_cell.angle_beta   90.00
_cell.angle_gamma   90.00
#
_symmetry.space_group_name_H-M   'P 1'
#
loop_
_entity.id
_entity.type
_entity.pdbx_description
1 polymer ?
#
loop_
_entity_poly.entity_id
_entity_poly.type
_entity_poly.pdbx_seq_one_letter_code
_entity_poly.pdbx_strand_id
1 'polypeptide(L)'
;MPRPALCAGVLRPLRRAGTSALTLTLAALLASPPAPAAEPAPTTAQATAPNTAAALPEPVRQALARAQVPPNALSVWVQAVDAEQPRLAWGAQQPLNPASLFKLVTTLAALELLGPHYTWRTPV
;
A
#
# COMPACT_ATOMS: atom_id res chain seq x y z
N MET A 1 20.59 31.87 43.39
CA MET A 1 19.35 31.08 43.20
C MET A 1 19.59 30.10 42.04
N PRO A 2 19.14 28.84 42.14
CA PRO A 2 19.95 27.67 41.78
C PRO A 2 19.64 27.01 40.42
N ARG A 3 20.62 26.27 39.90
CA ARG A 3 20.55 25.43 38.68
C ARG A 3 19.58 24.26 38.88
N PRO A 4 18.80 23.84 37.86
CA PRO A 4 17.99 22.63 37.96
C PRO A 4 18.88 21.38 37.90
N ALA A 5 18.66 20.48 38.86
CA ALA A 5 19.26 19.17 38.96
C ALA A 5 18.65 18.23 37.90
N LEU A 6 19.49 17.59 37.09
CA LEU A 6 19.11 16.48 36.23
C LEU A 6 19.04 15.21 37.09
N CYS A 7 17.82 14.70 37.29
CA CYS A 7 17.58 13.39 37.89
C CYS A 7 17.96 12.26 36.92
N ALA A 8 18.77 11.35 37.45
CA ALA A 8 19.15 10.08 36.86
C ALA A 8 18.03 9.02 36.99
N GLY A 9 18.04 8.04 36.08
CA GLY A 9 17.27 6.79 36.14
C GLY A 9 15.93 6.91 35.40
N VAL A 10 15.60 6.14 34.37
CA VAL A 10 15.74 4.68 34.26
C VAL A 10 15.83 4.32 32.77
N LEU A 11 16.96 3.73 32.35
CA LEU A 11 17.06 3.04 31.08
C LEU A 11 16.32 1.70 31.20
N ARG A 12 15.27 1.52 30.40
CA ARG A 12 14.61 0.22 30.19
C ARG A 12 15.60 -0.76 29.52
N PRO A 13 15.70 -2.02 30.00
CA PRO A 13 16.59 -3.00 29.41
C PRO A 13 16.08 -3.51 28.07
N LEU A 14 16.92 -3.40 27.04
CA LEU A 14 16.81 -4.15 25.78
C LEU A 14 17.02 -5.64 26.09
N ARG A 15 15.94 -6.42 26.05
CA ARG A 15 16.04 -7.88 26.06
C ARG A 15 16.65 -8.35 24.73
N ARG A 16 17.96 -8.58 24.75
CA ARG A 16 18.69 -9.35 23.74
C ARG A 16 18.16 -10.79 23.76
N ALA A 17 17.44 -11.19 22.72
CA ALA A 17 17.17 -12.60 22.45
C ALA A 17 18.50 -13.26 22.03
N GLY A 18 19.04 -14.11 22.90
CA GLY A 18 20.20 -14.93 22.62
C GLY A 18 19.80 -16.10 21.71
N THR A 19 20.22 -16.04 20.46
CA THR A 19 20.25 -17.19 19.54
C THR A 19 21.57 -17.92 19.72
N SER A 20 21.57 -19.04 20.43
CA SER A 20 22.60 -20.09 20.33
C SER A 20 22.12 -21.33 21.06
N ALA A 21 21.65 -22.33 20.32
CA ALA A 21 21.79 -23.75 20.68
C ALA A 21 21.40 -24.59 19.47
N LEU A 22 22.44 -25.03 18.77
CA LEU A 22 22.41 -25.98 17.68
C LEU A 22 22.54 -27.38 18.32
N THR A 23 21.49 -28.20 18.34
CA THR A 23 21.63 -29.63 18.67
C THR A 23 20.42 -30.49 18.24
N LEU A 24 20.70 -31.36 17.27
CA LEU A 24 20.27 -32.76 17.11
C LEU A 24 18.78 -33.16 17.11
N THR A 25 18.41 -33.73 15.95
CA THR A 25 17.28 -34.60 15.59
C THR A 25 17.09 -35.80 16.54
N LEU A 26 15.83 -36.23 16.73
CA LEU A 26 15.32 -37.63 16.62
C LEU A 26 14.26 -37.99 17.69
N ALA A 27 13.15 -38.59 17.22
CA ALA A 27 12.14 -39.39 17.92
C ALA A 27 11.13 -38.72 18.86
N ALA A 28 9.89 -38.54 18.37
CA ALA A 28 8.69 -39.12 19.00
C ALA A 28 7.47 -38.89 18.09
N LEU A 29 7.24 -39.84 17.18
CA LEU A 29 5.91 -40.15 16.69
C LEU A 29 5.13 -40.74 17.87
N LEU A 30 3.96 -40.18 18.21
CA LEU A 30 2.78 -40.77 18.87
C LEU A 30 2.11 -39.74 19.79
N ALA A 31 1.13 -39.02 19.23
CA ALA A 31 -0.09 -38.51 19.89
C ALA A 31 -0.50 -37.15 19.29
N SER A 32 -1.13 -37.18 18.11
CA SER A 32 -1.90 -36.03 17.60
C SER A 32 -3.36 -36.21 18.06
N PRO A 33 -3.97 -35.26 18.78
CA PRO A 33 -5.40 -35.31 19.10
C PRO A 33 -6.26 -35.04 17.85
N PRO A 34 -7.41 -35.73 17.68
CA PRO A 34 -8.28 -35.52 16.52
C PRO A 34 -9.29 -34.37 16.73
N ALA A 35 -9.24 -33.39 15.81
CA ALA A 35 -10.34 -32.55 15.29
C ALA A 35 -11.10 -31.60 16.27
N PRO A 36 -11.63 -30.45 15.79
CA PRO A 36 -12.68 -30.45 14.78
C PRO A 36 -12.39 -29.58 13.54
N ALA A 37 -12.93 -30.08 12.42
CA ALA A 37 -13.44 -29.37 11.24
C ALA A 37 -12.89 -27.96 10.94
N ALA A 38 -12.10 -27.89 9.88
CA ALA A 38 -11.92 -26.67 9.11
C ALA A 38 -13.28 -26.18 8.60
N GLU A 39 -13.78 -25.08 9.16
CA GLU A 39 -14.82 -24.27 8.54
C GLU A 39 -14.22 -23.59 7.30
N PRO A 40 -14.74 -23.82 6.08
CA PRO A 40 -14.38 -22.99 4.94
C PRO A 40 -14.98 -21.60 5.16
N ALA A 41 -14.10 -20.60 5.32
CA ALA A 41 -14.49 -19.20 5.35
C ALA A 41 -15.40 -18.89 4.14
N PRO A 42 -16.47 -18.08 4.30
CA PRO A 42 -17.34 -17.73 3.21
C PRO A 42 -16.53 -16.98 2.15
N THR A 43 -16.40 -17.59 0.97
CA THR A 43 -16.06 -16.90 -0.27
C THR A 43 -17.02 -15.73 -0.41
N THR A 44 -16.58 -14.53 -0.04
CA THR A 44 -17.26 -13.30 -0.45
C THR A 44 -17.32 -13.33 -1.96
N ALA A 45 -18.53 -13.53 -2.47
CA ALA A 45 -18.86 -13.47 -3.89
C ALA A 45 -18.29 -12.17 -4.45
N GLN A 46 -17.28 -12.29 -5.32
CA GLN A 46 -16.84 -11.16 -6.12
C GLN A 46 -18.01 -10.78 -7.01
N ALA A 47 -18.62 -9.62 -6.71
CA ALA A 47 -19.58 -9.01 -7.60
C ALA A 47 -18.87 -8.71 -8.92
N THR A 48 -19.13 -9.54 -9.94
CA THR A 48 -18.73 -9.27 -11.32
C THR A 48 -19.56 -8.09 -11.79
N ALA A 49 -19.11 -6.88 -11.49
CA ALA A 49 -19.63 -5.69 -12.15
C ALA A 49 -19.46 -5.88 -13.67
N PRO A 50 -20.45 -5.52 -14.49
CA PRO A 50 -20.35 -5.63 -15.93
C PRO A 50 -19.21 -4.74 -16.41
N ASN A 51 -18.05 -5.35 -16.65
CA ASN A 51 -16.94 -4.73 -17.37
C ASN A 51 -17.39 -4.65 -18.83
N THR A 52 -18.25 -3.69 -19.14
CA THR A 52 -18.32 -3.17 -20.51
C THR A 52 -16.98 -2.48 -20.71
N ALA A 53 -15.96 -3.27 -21.04
CA ALA A 53 -14.60 -2.81 -21.23
C ALA A 53 -14.67 -1.80 -22.37
N ALA A 54 -14.76 -0.52 -22.03
CA ALA A 54 -14.62 0.56 -22.98
C ALA A 54 -13.27 0.32 -23.66
N ALA A 55 -13.31 -0.10 -24.93
CA ALA A 55 -12.10 -0.37 -25.68
C ALA A 55 -11.28 0.93 -25.72
N LEU A 56 -9.95 0.83 -25.52
CA LEU A 56 -9.06 1.98 -25.65
C LEU A 56 -9.33 2.69 -26.99
N PRO A 57 -9.51 4.02 -27.03
CA PRO A 57 -9.73 4.73 -28.28
C PRO A 57 -8.64 4.44 -29.32
N GLU A 58 -9.01 4.32 -30.60
CA GLU A 58 -8.07 3.95 -31.67
C GLU A 58 -6.80 4.83 -31.72
N PRO A 59 -6.87 6.16 -31.57
CA PRO A 59 -5.67 6.99 -31.53
C PRO A 59 -4.69 6.61 -30.40
N VAL A 60 -5.22 6.18 -29.25
CA VAL A 60 -4.41 5.74 -28.09
C VAL A 60 -3.75 4.40 -28.39
N ARG A 61 -4.48 3.44 -28.95
CA ARG A 61 -3.91 2.15 -29.37
C ARG A 61 -2.77 2.32 -30.38
N GLN A 62 -2.98 3.17 -31.38
CA GLN A 62 -1.94 3.49 -32.37
C GLN A 62 -0.73 4.19 -31.75
N ALA A 63 -0.94 5.06 -30.76
CA ALA A 63 0.16 5.72 -30.04
C ALA A 63 0.98 4.72 -29.21
N LEU A 64 0.30 3.81 -28.48
CA LEU A 64 0.96 2.75 -27.72
C LEU A 64 1.78 1.81 -28.62
N ALA A 65 1.21 1.41 -29.77
CA ALA A 65 1.92 0.58 -30.76
C ALA A 65 3.18 1.28 -31.28
N ARG A 66 3.08 2.57 -31.64
CA ARG A 66 4.23 3.39 -32.07
C ARG A 66 5.30 3.53 -30.98
N ALA A 67 4.88 3.62 -29.72
CA ALA A 67 5.77 3.70 -28.56
C ALA A 67 6.30 2.33 -28.09
N GLN A 68 5.89 1.23 -28.72
CA GLN A 68 6.20 -0.15 -28.31
C GLN A 68 5.80 -0.45 -26.86
N VAL A 69 4.73 0.18 -26.38
CA VAL A 69 4.19 -0.03 -25.03
C VAL A 69 3.02 -1.01 -25.10
N PRO A 70 3.04 -2.11 -24.32
CA PRO A 70 1.92 -3.04 -24.31
C PRO A 70 0.68 -2.41 -23.64
N PRO A 71 -0.54 -2.69 -24.11
CA PRO A 71 -1.76 -2.04 -23.58
C PRO A 71 -2.04 -2.25 -22.09
N ASN A 72 -1.53 -3.33 -21.50
CA ASN A 72 -1.66 -3.64 -20.07
C ASN A 72 -0.69 -2.86 -19.16
N ALA A 73 0.28 -2.14 -19.74
CA ALA A 73 1.16 -1.22 -19.01
C ALA A 73 0.56 0.20 -18.87
N LEU A 74 -0.60 0.44 -19.49
CA LEU A 74 -1.34 1.69 -19.38
C LEU A 74 -2.53 1.53 -18.43
N SER A 75 -2.69 2.48 -17.51
CA SER A 75 -3.94 2.68 -16.77
C SER A 75 -4.48 4.09 -17.03
N VAL A 76 -5.79 4.20 -17.24
CA VAL A 76 -6.48 5.45 -17.55
C VAL A 76 -7.82 5.52 -16.82
N TRP A 77 -8.09 6.68 -16.23
CA TRP A 77 -9.40 7.04 -15.70
C TRP A 77 -9.76 8.45 -16.21
N VAL A 78 -10.87 8.58 -16.92
CA VAL A 78 -11.39 9.87 -17.38
C VAL A 78 -12.81 10.02 -16.88
N GLN A 79 -13.02 10.98 -15.98
CA GLN A 79 -14.31 11.28 -15.38
C GLN A 79 -14.44 12.80 -15.24
N ALA A 80 -15.59 13.34 -15.60
CA ALA A 80 -15.92 14.71 -15.26
C ALA A 80 -16.15 14.82 -13.74
N VAL A 81 -15.68 15.88 -13.10
CA VAL A 81 -15.69 16.01 -11.63
C VAL A 81 -17.09 15.91 -11.04
N ASP A 82 -18.09 16.35 -11.79
CA ASP A 82 -19.51 16.37 -11.48
C ASP A 82 -20.29 15.12 -11.97
N ALA A 83 -19.63 14.17 -12.66
CA ALA A 83 -20.26 12.95 -13.13
C ALA A 83 -20.10 11.80 -12.12
N GLU A 84 -21.12 10.94 -12.00
CA GLU A 84 -21.06 9.75 -11.13
C GLU A 84 -20.20 8.61 -11.69
N GLN A 85 -20.09 8.50 -13.02
CA GLN A 85 -19.41 7.40 -13.69
C GLN A 85 -18.30 7.90 -14.63
N PRO A 86 -17.19 7.15 -14.78
CA PRO A 86 -16.14 7.49 -15.73
C PRO A 86 -16.60 7.30 -17.18
N ARG A 87 -16.14 8.18 -18.06
CA ARG A 87 -16.26 8.00 -19.52
C ARG A 87 -15.30 6.94 -20.05
N LEU A 88 -14.18 6.73 -19.36
CA LEU A 88 -13.19 5.72 -19.68
C LEU A 88 -12.52 5.24 -18.39
N ALA A 89 -12.54 3.93 -18.16
CA ALA A 89 -11.78 3.26 -17.12
C ALA A 89 -11.06 2.06 -17.75
N TRP A 90 -9.73 2.14 -17.84
CA TRP A 90 -8.88 1.08 -18.41
C TRP A 90 -7.75 0.78 -17.43
N GLY A 91 -7.59 -0.48 -17.02
CA GLY A 91 -6.55 -0.86 -16.04
C GLY A 91 -6.63 -0.10 -14.72
N ALA A 92 -7.79 0.48 -14.38
CA ALA A 92 -7.91 1.46 -13.28
C ALA A 92 -7.63 0.88 -11.89
N GLN A 93 -7.83 -0.43 -11.73
CA GLN A 93 -7.62 -1.17 -10.49
C GLN A 93 -6.26 -1.90 -10.46
N GLN A 94 -5.48 -1.82 -11.55
CA GLN A 94 -4.18 -2.47 -11.62
C GLN A 94 -3.14 -1.64 -10.86
N PRO A 95 -2.40 -2.24 -9.89
CA PRO A 95 -1.30 -1.54 -9.24
C PRO A 95 -0.17 -1.25 -10.22
N LEU A 96 0.37 -0.02 -10.17
CA LEU A 96 1.48 0.44 -11.01
C LEU A 96 2.49 1.21 -10.14
N ASN A 97 3.72 1.38 -10.64
CA ASN A 97 4.65 2.36 -10.07
C ASN A 97 4.19 3.79 -10.46
N PRO A 98 3.74 4.63 -9.51
CA PRO A 98 3.24 5.98 -9.82
C PRO A 98 4.37 6.97 -10.15
N ALA A 99 5.64 6.64 -9.86
CA ALA A 99 6.77 7.53 -9.94
C ALA A 99 6.45 8.91 -9.29
N SER A 100 6.70 10.01 -10.01
CA SER A 100 6.43 11.35 -9.49
C SER A 100 4.94 11.69 -9.28
N LEU A 101 3.98 10.89 -9.76
CA LEU A 101 2.55 11.09 -9.46
C LEU A 101 2.27 10.97 -7.96
N PHE A 102 3.11 10.25 -7.22
CA PHE A 102 2.97 10.13 -5.76
C PHE A 102 3.10 11.49 -5.05
N LYS A 103 3.66 12.51 -5.72
CA LYS A 103 3.66 13.88 -5.21
C LYS A 103 2.26 14.41 -4.93
N LEU A 104 1.23 13.96 -5.65
CA LEU A 104 -0.16 14.35 -5.38
C LEU A 104 -0.59 13.88 -3.98
N VAL A 105 -0.30 12.62 -3.64
CA VAL A 105 -0.61 12.04 -2.33
C VAL A 105 0.16 12.75 -1.23
N THR A 106 1.48 12.95 -1.41
CA THR A 106 2.30 13.61 -0.39
C THR A 106 1.94 15.08 -0.21
N THR A 107 1.52 15.76 -1.28
CA THR A 107 1.09 17.17 -1.20
C THR A 107 -0.26 17.27 -0.50
N LEU A 108 -1.21 16.39 -0.81
CA LEU A 108 -2.48 16.33 -0.07
C LEU A 108 -2.22 16.12 1.43
N ALA A 109 -1.39 15.13 1.78
CA ALA A 109 -1.01 14.89 3.17
C ALA A 109 -0.32 16.11 3.81
N ALA A 110 0.56 16.80 3.09
CA ALA A 110 1.21 18.01 3.60
C ALA A 110 0.21 19.14 3.84
N LEU A 111 -0.77 19.33 2.95
CA LEU A 111 -1.82 20.34 3.11
C LEU A 111 -2.74 20.01 4.29
N GLU A 112 -3.11 18.75 4.48
CA GLU A 112 -3.94 18.32 5.61
C GLU A 112 -3.21 18.40 6.95
N LEU A 113 -1.92 18.03 6.98
CA LEU A 113 -1.14 17.96 8.23
C LEU A 113 -0.51 19.30 8.64
N LEU A 114 -0.01 20.07 7.68
CA LEU A 114 0.71 21.32 7.95
C LEU A 114 -0.17 22.56 7.71
N GLY A 115 -1.18 22.45 6.85
CA GLY A 115 -1.98 23.56 6.38
C GLY A 115 -1.31 24.35 5.24
N PRO A 116 -2.08 25.12 4.47
CA PRO A 116 -1.57 25.88 3.31
C PRO A 116 -0.70 27.08 3.71
N HIS A 117 -0.74 27.49 4.99
CA HIS A 117 0.03 28.63 5.51
C HIS A 117 1.32 28.23 6.24
N TYR A 118 1.71 26.95 6.19
CA TYR A 118 2.93 26.49 6.85
C TYR A 118 4.19 27.10 6.21
N THR A 119 5.11 27.56 7.05
CA THR A 119 6.40 28.09 6.64
C THR A 119 7.53 27.39 7.38
N TRP A 120 8.59 27.01 6.66
CA TRP A 120 9.81 26.49 7.26
C TRP A 120 10.55 27.58 8.05
N ARG A 121 11.15 27.22 9.18
CA ARG A 121 11.94 28.13 10.03
C ARG A 121 13.40 27.69 10.05
N THR A 122 14.31 28.64 9.82
CA THR A 122 15.75 28.44 9.95
C THR A 122 16.30 29.46 10.94
N PRO A 123 16.62 29.08 12.20
CA PRO A 123 17.21 29.99 13.17
C PRO A 123 18.68 30.29 12.86
N VAL A 124 19.18 31.43 13.37
CA VAL A 124 20.59 31.84 13.36
C VAL A 124 21.26 31.57 14.69
#